data_AF-A0A2D5A7N9-F1
#
_entry.id   AF-A0A2D5A7N9-F1
#
_cell.length_a   1.000
_cell.length_b   1.000
_cell.length_c   1.000
_cell.angle_alpha   90.00
_cell.angle_beta   90.00
_cell.angle_gamma   90.00
#
_symmetry.space_group_name_H-M   'P 1'
#
loop_
_entity.id
_entity.type
_entity.pdbx_description
1 polymer ?
#
loop_
_entity_poly.entity_id
_entity_poly.type
_entity_poly.pdbx_seq_one_letter_code
_entity_poly.pdbx_strand_id
1 'polypeptide(L)'
;MNTRNADIPRSLSMVLFGVMLAFGAGCVRRVVQITSDPDGAVVWMNDREVGSTPCEVEILHYGTYDVRVEKPGWEPVMTGRSARAPIWDLPGPDFLAELVPAEIESRNVWHFQLVVESADADAVLLRAEVARDRVAAELARAGASAPDATARGLAEAVEAEDGTGTPGAAVEGAPAPVGVADPGLPEATDPGLEPGADPGRDPSMDPSTGPSRGF
;
A
#
# COMPACT_ATOMS: atom_id res chain seq x y z
N MET A 1 33.71 19.08 -61.14
CA MET A 1 33.35 19.36 -59.73
C MET A 1 33.58 18.09 -58.95
N ASN A 2 34.62 18.07 -58.10
CA ASN A 2 35.10 16.86 -57.44
C ASN A 2 34.46 16.78 -56.05
N THR A 3 33.48 15.90 -55.86
CA THR A 3 32.93 15.59 -54.54
C THR A 3 34.00 14.81 -53.76
N ARG A 4 34.70 15.51 -52.86
CA ARG A 4 35.56 14.85 -51.87
C ARG A 4 34.63 14.08 -50.93
N ASN A 5 34.53 12.78 -51.13
CA ASN A 5 33.98 11.88 -50.12
C ASN A 5 34.93 11.98 -48.93
N ALA A 6 34.48 12.59 -47.84
CA ALA A 6 35.24 12.64 -46.61
C ALA A 6 35.25 11.22 -46.01
N ASP A 7 36.36 10.51 -46.16
CA ASP A 7 36.57 9.22 -45.50
C ASP A 7 36.69 9.46 -43.99
N ILE A 8 35.56 9.37 -43.29
CA ILE A 8 35.51 9.48 -41.83
C ILE A 8 36.31 8.31 -41.25
N PRO A 9 37.40 8.56 -40.49
CA PRO A 9 38.18 7.47 -39.93
C PRO A 9 37.31 6.66 -38.97
N ARG A 10 37.42 5.33 -39.03
CA ARG A 10 36.63 4.39 -38.20
C ARG A 10 36.68 4.71 -36.71
N SER A 11 37.80 5.26 -36.23
CA SER A 11 37.96 5.74 -34.86
C SER A 11 37.07 6.95 -34.53
N LEU A 12 36.90 7.90 -35.45
CA LEU A 12 36.00 9.04 -35.29
C LEU A 12 34.54 8.60 -35.32
N SER A 13 34.19 7.62 -36.17
CA SER A 13 32.85 7.02 -36.18
C SER A 13 32.54 6.26 -34.88
N MET A 14 33.53 5.57 -34.30
CA MET A 14 33.38 4.80 -33.06
C MET A 14 33.31 5.69 -31.81
N VAL A 15 34.06 6.81 -31.81
CA VAL A 15 33.96 7.85 -30.76
C VAL A 15 32.63 8.58 -30.83
N LEU A 16 32.15 8.94 -32.04
CA LEU A 16 30.84 9.56 -32.21
C LEU A 16 29.71 8.65 -31.73
N PHE A 17 29.81 7.34 -32.01
CA PHE A 17 28.86 6.33 -31.54
C PHE A 17 28.91 6.14 -30.02
N GLY A 18 30.11 6.12 -29.42
CA GLY A 18 30.28 6.04 -27.97
C GLY A 18 29.79 7.28 -27.22
N VAL A 19 29.96 8.47 -27.81
CA VAL A 19 29.41 9.72 -27.26
C VAL A 19 27.89 9.73 -27.39
N MET A 20 27.32 9.28 -28.50
CA MET A 20 25.86 9.16 -28.67
C MET A 20 25.22 8.22 -27.64
N LEU A 21 25.85 7.07 -27.37
CA LEU A 21 25.43 6.13 -26.31
C LEU A 21 25.52 6.73 -24.89
N ALA A 22 26.50 7.61 -24.63
CA ALA A 22 26.67 8.24 -23.32
C ALA A 22 25.65 9.34 -23.01
N PHE A 23 24.98 9.93 -24.02
CA PHE A 23 23.97 10.98 -23.85
C PHE A 23 22.52 10.47 -23.96
N GLY A 24 22.32 9.17 -24.22
CA GLY A 24 21.01 8.56 -24.50
C GLY A 24 20.31 7.92 -23.29
N ALA A 25 20.50 8.42 -22.08
CA ALA A 25 19.70 7.96 -20.93
C ALA A 25 18.26 8.48 -21.08
N GLY A 26 17.44 7.77 -21.86
CA GLY A 26 16.01 8.04 -21.99
C GLY A 26 15.31 7.89 -20.64
N CYS A 27 14.95 9.00 -20.00
CA CYS A 27 14.13 8.98 -18.79
C CYS A 27 12.66 8.78 -19.19
N VAL A 28 12.15 7.57 -19.04
CA VAL A 28 10.71 7.29 -19.22
C VAL A 28 9.96 7.67 -17.96
N ARG A 29 9.10 8.69 -18.05
CA ARG A 29 8.24 9.12 -16.94
C ARG A 29 6.86 8.48 -17.06
N ARG A 30 6.38 7.88 -15.98
CA ARG A 30 5.06 7.20 -15.95
C ARG A 30 4.18 7.89 -14.93
N VAL A 31 3.10 8.53 -15.39
CA VAL A 31 2.22 9.33 -14.56
C VAL A 31 0.81 8.77 -14.60
N VAL A 32 0.18 8.70 -13.43
CA VAL A 32 -1.23 8.40 -13.26
C VAL A 32 -1.94 9.67 -12.80
N GLN A 33 -2.93 10.10 -13.56
CA GLN A 33 -3.82 11.19 -13.20
C GLN A 33 -5.08 10.62 -12.55
N ILE A 34 -5.38 11.05 -11.34
CA ILE A 34 -6.51 10.58 -10.54
C ILE A 34 -7.49 11.73 -10.31
N THR A 35 -8.74 11.52 -10.69
CA THR A 35 -9.83 12.50 -10.57
C THR A 35 -11.05 11.86 -9.91
N SER A 36 -11.84 12.64 -9.18
CA SER A 36 -13.10 12.17 -8.60
C SER A 36 -14.22 13.17 -8.78
N ASP A 37 -15.45 12.68 -8.84
CA ASP A 37 -16.65 13.50 -8.70
C ASP A 37 -17.41 13.08 -7.43
N PRO A 38 -17.50 13.93 -6.40
CA PRO A 38 -16.93 15.29 -6.32
C PRO A 38 -15.41 15.34 -6.06
N ASP A 39 -14.79 16.48 -6.36
CA ASP A 39 -13.38 16.76 -6.06
C ASP A 39 -13.05 16.79 -4.56
N GLY A 40 -11.76 16.74 -4.22
CA GLY A 40 -11.25 16.84 -2.85
C GLY A 40 -11.35 15.56 -2.04
N ALA A 41 -11.38 14.40 -2.70
CA ALA A 41 -11.33 13.09 -2.05
C ALA A 41 -9.88 12.70 -1.77
N VAL A 42 -9.62 12.12 -0.60
CA VAL A 42 -8.29 11.58 -0.26
C VAL A 42 -8.06 10.28 -1.01
N VAL A 43 -6.92 10.19 -1.68
CA VAL A 43 -6.53 9.04 -2.49
C VAL A 43 -5.38 8.31 -1.82
N TRP A 44 -5.55 7.00 -1.73
CA TRP A 44 -4.57 6.02 -1.30
C TRP A 44 -4.26 5.11 -2.48
N MET A 45 -2.97 4.85 -2.72
CA MET A 45 -2.49 3.94 -3.74
C MET A 45 -1.52 2.94 -3.09
N ASN A 46 -1.82 1.64 -3.19
CA ASN A 46 -1.08 0.57 -2.51
C ASN A 46 -0.86 0.88 -1.02
N ASP A 47 -1.94 1.22 -0.32
CA ASP A 47 -1.97 1.59 1.11
C ASP A 47 -1.13 2.82 1.51
N ARG A 48 -0.63 3.59 0.54
CA ARG A 48 0.05 4.86 0.78
C ARG A 48 -0.82 6.02 0.34
N GLU A 49 -0.98 7.01 1.22
CA GLU A 49 -1.63 8.26 0.86
C GLU A 49 -0.80 9.00 -0.20
N VAL A 50 -1.44 9.33 -1.34
CA VAL A 50 -0.79 10.02 -2.46
C VAL A 50 -1.21 11.48 -2.57
N GLY A 51 -2.37 11.85 -2.01
CA GLY A 51 -2.88 13.22 -1.97
C GLY A 51 -4.40 13.29 -2.11
N SER A 52 -4.92 14.47 -2.42
CA SER A 52 -6.35 14.70 -2.66
C SER A 52 -6.65 14.91 -4.15
N THR A 53 -7.81 14.47 -4.62
CA THR A 53 -8.24 14.66 -6.02
C THR A 53 -8.55 16.13 -6.34
N PRO A 54 -8.25 16.59 -7.57
CA PRO A 54 -7.47 15.92 -8.61
C PRO A 54 -5.96 15.90 -8.29
N CYS A 55 -5.29 14.76 -8.48
CA CYS A 55 -3.85 14.61 -8.26
C CYS A 55 -3.15 13.81 -9.38
N GLU A 56 -1.84 14.00 -9.51
CA GLU A 56 -0.98 13.25 -10.40
C GLU A 56 0.09 12.51 -9.59
N VAL A 57 0.26 11.22 -9.87
CA VAL A 57 1.19 10.36 -9.13
C VAL A 57 2.11 9.67 -10.12
N GLU A 58 3.42 9.74 -9.85
CA GLU A 58 4.42 9.03 -10.63
C GLU A 58 4.50 7.56 -10.18
N ILE A 59 4.41 6.63 -11.15
CA ILE A 59 4.48 5.19 -10.89
C ILE A 59 5.79 4.61 -11.40
N LEU A 60 6.30 3.60 -10.69
CA LEU A 60 7.56 2.97 -11.07
C LEU A 60 7.40 1.91 -12.18
N HIS A 61 6.30 1.15 -12.14
CA HIS A 61 6.08 -0.01 -13.01
C HIS A 61 4.65 -0.02 -13.56
N TYR A 62 4.42 -0.66 -14.70
CA TYR A 62 3.06 -0.94 -15.15
C TYR A 62 2.53 -2.17 -14.42
N GLY A 63 1.25 -2.14 -14.07
CA GLY A 63 0.64 -3.18 -13.25
C GLY A 63 -0.71 -2.77 -12.68
N THR A 64 -1.28 -3.63 -11.86
CA THR A 64 -2.49 -3.35 -11.09
C THR A 64 -2.11 -2.70 -9.78
N TYR A 65 -2.75 -1.56 -9.48
CA TYR A 65 -2.61 -0.81 -8.26
C TYR A 65 -3.91 -0.86 -7.47
N ASP A 66 -3.81 -1.07 -6.17
CA ASP A 66 -4.96 -0.97 -5.27
C ASP A 66 -5.21 0.50 -4.97
N VAL A 67 -6.34 1.02 -5.43
CA VAL A 67 -6.70 2.42 -5.26
C VAL A 67 -7.90 2.52 -4.33
N ARG A 68 -7.73 3.34 -3.30
CA ARG A 68 -8.75 3.66 -2.30
C ARG A 68 -9.01 5.15 -2.34
N VAL A 69 -10.25 5.54 -2.63
CA VAL A 69 -10.68 6.93 -2.69
C VAL A 69 -11.73 7.16 -1.62
N GLU A 70 -11.47 8.09 -0.71
CA GLU A 70 -12.30 8.37 0.46
C GLU A 70 -12.65 9.84 0.54
N LYS A 71 -13.91 10.13 0.85
CA LYS A 71 -14.35 11.50 1.11
C LYS A 71 -15.41 11.49 2.22
N PRO A 72 -15.33 12.39 3.22
CA PRO A 72 -16.33 12.45 4.29
C PRO A 72 -17.75 12.65 3.75
N GLY A 73 -18.69 11.80 4.17
CA GLY A 73 -20.09 11.80 3.73
C GLY A 73 -20.35 11.10 2.38
N TRP A 74 -19.34 10.42 1.84
CA TRP A 74 -19.42 9.65 0.61
C TRP A 74 -18.98 8.21 0.87
N GLU A 75 -19.55 7.27 0.12
CA GLU A 75 -19.19 5.86 0.20
C GLU A 75 -17.76 5.66 -0.33
N PRO A 76 -16.86 5.07 0.46
CA PRO A 76 -15.47 4.90 0.06
C PRO A 76 -15.34 3.86 -1.04
N VAL A 77 -14.52 4.14 -2.06
CA VAL A 77 -14.35 3.26 -3.22
C VAL A 77 -13.01 2.55 -3.13
N MET A 78 -13.04 1.21 -3.06
CA MET A 78 -11.87 0.33 -3.11
C MET A 78 -11.86 -0.41 -4.45
N THR A 79 -10.88 -0.18 -5.31
CA THR A 79 -10.81 -0.89 -6.59
C THR A 79 -9.39 -1.01 -7.13
N GLY A 80 -9.10 -2.15 -7.77
CA GLY A 80 -7.86 -2.35 -8.50
C GLY A 80 -7.90 -1.62 -9.85
N ARG A 81 -6.94 -0.72 -10.07
CA ARG A 81 -6.76 -0.05 -11.37
C ARG A 81 -5.46 -0.48 -12.02
N SER A 82 -5.55 -0.95 -13.27
CA SER A 82 -4.36 -1.30 -14.05
C SER A 82 -3.81 -0.10 -14.78
N ALA A 83 -2.56 0.26 -14.51
CA ALA A 83 -1.77 1.12 -15.38
C ALA A 83 -1.26 0.26 -16.55
N ARG A 84 -1.74 0.53 -17.77
CA ARG A 84 -1.34 -0.25 -18.95
C ARG A 84 -0.08 0.35 -19.57
N ALA A 85 0.86 -0.53 -19.88
CA ALA A 85 2.00 -0.16 -20.70
C ALA A 85 1.49 0.20 -22.11
N PRO A 86 1.92 1.34 -22.66
CA PRO A 86 1.64 1.63 -24.05
C PRO A 86 2.44 0.70 -24.96
N ILE A 87 1.99 0.56 -26.21
CA ILE A 87 2.54 -0.39 -27.19
C ILE A 87 4.04 -0.21 -27.49
N TRP A 88 4.62 0.93 -27.14
CA TRP A 88 6.03 1.26 -27.33
C TRP A 88 6.94 0.86 -26.16
N ASP A 89 6.41 0.36 -25.03
CA ASP A 89 7.20 -0.11 -23.86
C ASP A 89 7.25 -1.65 -23.75
N LEU A 90 6.88 -2.38 -24.81
CA LEU A 90 6.88 -3.85 -24.86
C LEU A 90 8.23 -4.36 -25.44
N PRO A 91 8.88 -5.38 -24.83
CA PRO A 91 10.15 -5.90 -25.34
C PRO A 91 9.98 -6.44 -26.77
N GLY A 92 10.75 -5.90 -27.72
CA GLY A 92 10.64 -6.24 -29.14
C GLY A 92 11.19 -5.18 -30.10
N PRO A 93 10.45 -4.12 -30.44
CA PRO A 93 10.96 -3.00 -31.26
C PRO A 93 12.14 -2.23 -30.63
N ASP A 94 12.71 -2.72 -29.52
CA ASP A 94 13.90 -2.24 -28.81
C ASP A 94 15.14 -2.02 -29.67
N PHE A 95 15.25 -2.66 -30.84
CA PHE A 95 16.42 -2.47 -31.73
C PHE A 95 16.36 -1.18 -32.58
N LEU A 96 15.21 -0.49 -32.64
CA LEU A 96 15.05 0.76 -33.41
C LEU A 96 14.56 1.96 -32.57
N ALA A 97 14.16 1.74 -31.31
CA ALA A 97 13.78 2.81 -30.39
C ALA A 97 15.01 3.59 -29.86
N GLU A 98 16.22 3.02 -29.96
CA GLU A 98 17.48 3.66 -29.56
C GLU A 98 17.86 4.89 -30.43
N LEU A 99 17.06 5.21 -31.45
CA LEU A 99 17.20 6.40 -32.31
C LEU A 99 16.11 7.47 -32.07
N VAL A 100 15.33 7.39 -31.00
CA VAL A 100 14.32 8.42 -30.70
C VAL A 100 14.63 9.10 -29.36
N PRO A 101 15.28 10.28 -29.37
CA PRO A 101 15.42 11.10 -28.18
C PRO A 101 14.08 11.77 -27.90
N ALA A 102 13.16 11.03 -27.27
CA ALA A 102 11.88 11.57 -26.85
C ALA A 102 11.73 11.40 -25.33
N GLU A 103 11.37 12.48 -24.65
CA GLU A 103 10.73 12.44 -23.34
C GLU A 103 9.38 11.75 -23.51
N ILE A 104 9.36 10.42 -23.34
CA ILE A 104 8.13 9.64 -23.48
C ILE A 104 7.44 9.66 -22.11
N GLU A 105 6.46 10.54 -21.95
CA GLU A 105 5.54 10.53 -20.82
C GLU A 105 4.39 9.57 -21.12
N SER A 106 4.25 8.53 -20.29
CA SER A 106 3.09 7.66 -20.33
C SER A 106 2.08 8.11 -19.28
N ARG A 107 0.89 8.52 -19.74
CA ARG A 107 -0.18 9.05 -18.89
C ARG A 107 -1.37 8.09 -18.85
N ASN A 108 -1.71 7.63 -17.65
CA ASN A 108 -2.93 6.85 -17.38
C ASN A 108 -3.93 7.72 -16.63
N VAL A 109 -5.18 7.79 -17.08
CA VAL A 109 -6.23 8.59 -16.42
C VAL A 109 -7.23 7.68 -15.73
N TRP A 110 -7.41 7.87 -14.43
CA TRP A 110 -8.41 7.17 -13.61
C TRP A 110 -9.42 8.17 -13.07
N HIS A 111 -10.69 7.91 -13.34
CA HIS A 111 -11.81 8.71 -12.87
C HIS A 111 -12.70 7.88 -11.95
N PHE A 112 -13.13 8.49 -10.85
CA PHE A 112 -13.94 7.87 -9.80
C PHE A 112 -15.22 8.67 -9.59
N GLN A 113 -16.37 8.00 -9.57
CA GLN A 113 -17.63 8.61 -9.13
C GLN A 113 -17.92 8.12 -7.73
N LEU A 114 -18.03 9.05 -6.79
CA LEU A 114 -18.39 8.75 -5.42
C LEU A 114 -19.92 8.84 -5.30
N VAL A 115 -20.49 7.96 -4.48
CA VAL A 115 -21.92 7.98 -4.16
C VAL A 115 -22.09 8.49 -2.75
N VAL A 116 -23.11 9.32 -2.49
CA VAL A 116 -23.40 9.81 -1.14
C VAL A 116 -23.71 8.63 -0.24
N GLU A 117 -23.09 8.61 0.93
CA GLU A 117 -23.33 7.54 1.90
C GLU A 117 -24.79 7.60 2.40
N SER A 118 -25.53 6.50 2.28
CA SER A 118 -26.92 6.43 2.74
C SER A 118 -26.96 6.32 4.26
N ALA A 119 -27.61 7.26 4.94
CA ALA A 119 -27.85 7.20 6.40
C ALA A 119 -28.95 6.19 6.80
N ASP A 120 -29.60 5.52 5.83
CA ASP A 120 -30.65 4.53 6.07
C ASP A 120 -30.03 3.16 6.39
N ALA A 121 -30.17 2.73 7.65
CA ALA A 121 -29.62 1.48 8.14
C ALA A 121 -30.22 0.25 7.45
N ASP A 122 -31.51 0.27 7.14
CA ASP A 122 -32.19 -0.88 6.52
C ASP A 122 -31.69 -1.09 5.08
N ALA A 123 -31.47 0.01 4.35
CA ALA A 123 -30.89 -0.04 3.00
C ALA A 123 -29.46 -0.58 3.01
N VAL A 124 -28.65 -0.23 4.02
CA VAL A 124 -27.28 -0.76 4.17
C VAL A 124 -27.30 -2.25 4.51
N LEU A 125 -28.16 -2.68 5.44
CA LEU A 125 -28.30 -4.09 5.81
C LEU A 125 -28.73 -4.96 4.64
N LEU A 126 -29.72 -4.51 3.86
CA LEU A 126 -30.17 -5.23 2.66
C LEU A 126 -29.05 -5.37 1.62
N ARG A 127 -28.28 -4.29 1.37
CA ARG A 127 -27.13 -4.33 0.45
C ARG A 127 -26.06 -5.32 0.93
N ALA A 128 -25.77 -5.32 2.23
CA ALA A 128 -24.80 -6.24 2.83
C ALA A 128 -25.24 -7.71 2.71
N GLU A 129 -26.52 -8.00 2.93
CA GLU A 129 -27.08 -9.35 2.74
C GLU A 129 -26.97 -9.81 1.28
N VAL A 130 -27.37 -8.96 0.32
CA VAL A 130 -27.24 -9.25 -1.12
C VAL A 130 -25.78 -9.48 -1.54
N ALA A 131 -24.84 -8.67 -1.02
CA ALA A 131 -23.42 -8.82 -1.31
C ALA A 131 -22.87 -10.15 -0.75
N ARG A 132 -23.23 -10.50 0.49
CA ARG A 132 -22.85 -11.77 1.13
C ARG A 132 -23.37 -12.96 0.34
N ASP A 133 -24.64 -12.92 -0.07
CA ASP A 133 -25.27 -14.03 -0.79
C ASP A 133 -24.64 -14.21 -2.18
N ARG A 134 -24.24 -13.11 -2.85
CA ARG A 134 -23.50 -13.16 -4.12
C ARG A 134 -22.14 -13.84 -3.97
N VAL A 135 -21.37 -13.46 -2.96
CA VAL A 135 -20.06 -14.07 -2.70
C VAL A 135 -20.21 -15.54 -2.31
N ALA A 136 -21.20 -15.89 -1.49
CA ALA A 136 -21.48 -17.28 -1.14
C ALA A 136 -21.82 -18.11 -2.39
N ALA A 137 -22.62 -17.58 -3.32
CA ALA A 137 -22.95 -18.24 -4.58
C ALA A 137 -21.73 -18.36 -5.53
N GLU A 138 -20.85 -17.37 -5.55
CA GLU A 138 -19.58 -17.43 -6.30
C GLU A 138 -18.65 -18.51 -5.74
N LEU A 139 -18.47 -18.56 -4.42
CA LEU A 139 -17.69 -19.58 -3.74
C LEU A 139 -18.28 -20.98 -3.93
N ALA A 140 -19.60 -21.14 -3.85
CA ALA A 140 -20.26 -22.42 -4.11
C ALA A 140 -20.04 -22.90 -5.55
N ARG A 141 -20.11 -21.98 -6.53
CA ARG A 141 -19.80 -22.29 -7.94
C ARG A 141 -18.33 -22.63 -8.14
N ALA A 142 -17.42 -21.90 -7.50
CA ALA A 142 -15.99 -22.19 -7.56
C ALA A 142 -15.67 -23.55 -6.93
N GLY A 143 -16.27 -23.88 -5.79
CA GLY A 143 -16.16 -25.18 -5.14
C GLY A 143 -16.74 -26.33 -5.97
N ALA A 144 -17.88 -26.11 -6.63
CA ALA A 144 -18.47 -27.09 -7.54
C ALA A 144 -17.64 -27.32 -8.81
N SER A 145 -16.84 -26.33 -9.22
CA SER A 145 -15.91 -26.41 -10.36
C SER A 145 -14.50 -26.87 -9.96
N ALA A 146 -14.21 -26.98 -8.66
CA ALA A 146 -12.92 -27.47 -8.19
C ALA A 146 -12.86 -29.00 -8.40
N PRO A 147 -11.71 -29.55 -8.84
CA PRO A 147 -11.53 -31.00 -8.87
C PRO A 147 -11.75 -31.58 -7.47
N ASP A 148 -12.36 -32.75 -7.39
CA ASP A 148 -12.68 -33.43 -6.12
C ASP A 148 -11.39 -33.74 -5.37
N ALA A 149 -10.98 -32.82 -4.50
CA ALA A 149 -9.85 -32.98 -3.60
C ALA A 149 -10.26 -33.96 -2.49
N THR A 150 -10.35 -35.24 -2.85
CA THR A 150 -10.58 -36.30 -1.87
C THR A 150 -9.45 -36.28 -0.85
N ALA A 151 -9.75 -36.67 0.40
CA ALA A 151 -8.73 -36.84 1.44
C ALA A 151 -7.57 -37.75 1.00
N ARG A 152 -7.82 -38.66 0.04
CA ARG A 152 -6.81 -39.49 -0.61
C ARG A 152 -5.88 -38.67 -1.53
N GLY A 153 -6.42 -37.77 -2.35
CA GLY A 153 -5.62 -36.92 -3.24
C GLY A 153 -4.79 -35.87 -2.49
N LEU A 154 -5.31 -35.35 -1.38
CA LEU A 154 -4.54 -34.48 -0.49
C LEU A 154 -3.44 -35.26 0.25
N ALA A 155 -3.74 -36.47 0.73
CA ALA A 155 -2.74 -37.35 1.34
C ALA A 155 -1.65 -37.75 0.33
N GLU A 156 -2.01 -38.08 -0.90
CA GLU A 156 -1.06 -38.46 -1.96
C GLU A 156 -0.17 -37.27 -2.37
N ALA A 157 -0.70 -36.03 -2.36
CA ALA A 157 0.08 -34.81 -2.57
C ALA A 157 1.03 -34.48 -1.40
N VAL A 158 0.61 -34.74 -0.16
CA VAL A 158 1.43 -34.56 1.05
C VAL A 158 2.53 -35.63 1.14
N GLU A 159 2.25 -36.87 0.73
CA GLU A 159 3.23 -37.97 0.70
C GLU A 159 4.23 -37.83 -0.47
N ALA A 160 3.87 -37.07 -1.52
CA ALA A 160 4.79 -36.70 -2.61
C ALA A 160 5.71 -35.52 -2.25
N GLU A 161 5.45 -34.83 -1.15
CA GLU A 161 6.32 -33.81 -0.58
C GLU A 161 7.28 -34.51 0.40
N ASP A 162 8.59 -34.49 0.11
CA ASP A 162 9.61 -35.26 0.83
C ASP A 162 9.72 -34.89 2.34
N GLY A 163 8.90 -35.53 3.18
CA GLY A 163 9.07 -35.88 4.61
C GLY A 163 9.68 -34.84 5.57
N THR A 164 8.99 -34.47 6.66
CA THR A 164 9.21 -35.15 7.96
C THR A 164 8.15 -34.81 9.03
N GLY A 165 6.92 -34.46 8.64
CA GLY A 165 5.85 -34.15 9.61
C GLY A 165 4.64 -35.07 9.49
N THR A 166 4.49 -36.07 10.36
CA THR A 166 3.21 -36.76 10.52
C THR A 166 2.20 -35.79 11.13
N PRO A 167 1.04 -35.51 10.49
CA PRO A 167 0.01 -34.68 11.09
C PRO A 167 -0.47 -35.28 12.42
N GLY A 168 -0.28 -34.56 13.52
CA GLY A 168 -0.66 -35.02 14.86
C GLY A 168 0.42 -35.80 15.63
N ALA A 169 1.64 -35.94 15.11
CA ALA A 169 2.76 -36.40 15.93
C ALA A 169 3.01 -35.38 17.05
N ALA A 170 3.10 -35.89 18.28
CA ALA A 170 3.52 -35.08 19.41
C ALA A 170 4.95 -34.60 19.15
N VAL A 171 5.14 -33.28 19.12
CA VAL A 171 6.48 -32.69 19.22
C VAL A 171 7.12 -33.20 20.51
N GLU A 172 8.16 -34.03 20.41
CA GLU A 172 8.93 -34.45 21.58
C GLU A 172 9.63 -33.21 22.16
N GLY A 173 9.18 -32.83 23.36
CA GLY A 173 9.53 -31.59 24.01
C GLY A 173 8.26 -30.91 24.48
N ALA A 174 7.94 -31.09 25.76
CA ALA A 174 6.91 -30.25 26.38
C ALA A 174 7.27 -28.79 26.09
N PRO A 175 6.32 -27.95 25.62
CA PRO A 175 6.58 -26.51 25.59
C PRO A 175 6.98 -26.14 27.01
N ALA A 176 8.22 -25.65 27.17
CA ALA A 176 8.64 -25.09 28.44
C ALA A 176 7.55 -24.08 28.82
N PRO A 177 6.97 -24.14 30.04
CA PRO A 177 5.97 -23.17 30.43
C PRO A 177 6.59 -21.81 30.17
N VAL A 178 5.93 -21.03 29.32
CA VAL A 178 6.30 -19.62 29.15
C VAL A 178 6.20 -19.06 30.55
N GLY A 179 7.35 -18.80 31.16
CA GLY A 179 7.39 -18.20 32.48
C GLY A 179 6.51 -16.98 32.39
N VAL A 180 5.51 -16.89 33.26
CA VAL A 180 4.76 -15.65 33.43
C VAL A 180 5.79 -14.65 33.91
N ALA A 181 6.45 -13.98 32.97
CA ALA A 181 7.00 -12.68 33.23
C ALA A 181 5.76 -11.88 33.58
N ASP A 182 5.55 -11.67 34.88
CA ASP A 182 4.70 -10.61 35.37
C ASP A 182 5.13 -9.38 34.57
N PRO A 183 4.32 -8.91 33.60
CA PRO A 183 4.63 -7.68 32.93
C PRO A 183 4.36 -6.67 34.02
N GLY A 184 5.39 -6.33 34.79
CA GLY A 184 5.31 -5.36 35.86
C GLY A 184 4.66 -4.14 35.24
N LEU A 185 3.35 -4.01 35.44
CA LEU A 185 2.65 -2.79 35.12
C LEU A 185 3.39 -1.78 35.98
N PRO A 186 3.96 -0.70 35.41
CA PRO A 186 4.17 0.46 36.25
C PRO A 186 2.80 0.74 36.86
N GLU A 187 2.74 0.60 38.18
CA GLU A 187 1.56 0.96 38.97
C GLU A 187 1.06 2.29 38.39
N ALA A 188 -0.19 2.32 37.94
CA ALA A 188 -0.79 3.52 37.39
C ALA A 188 -0.78 4.57 38.50
N THR A 189 0.30 5.33 38.57
CA THR A 189 0.42 6.48 39.44
C THR A 189 -0.46 7.52 38.77
N ASP A 190 -1.69 7.62 39.25
CA ASP A 190 -2.55 8.76 38.95
C ASP A 190 -1.73 10.02 39.24
N PRO A 191 -1.42 10.88 38.25
CA PRO A 191 -0.57 12.05 38.45
C PRO A 191 -1.17 13.11 39.40
N GLY A 192 -2.28 12.83 40.07
CA GLY A 192 -3.02 13.76 40.92
C GLY A 192 -3.13 13.42 42.41
N LEU A 193 -2.55 12.33 42.91
CA LEU A 193 -2.79 11.90 44.30
C LEU A 193 -1.50 11.51 45.03
N GLU A 194 -0.68 12.52 45.37
CA GLU A 194 0.36 12.33 46.38
C GLU A 194 -0.29 12.00 47.74
N PRO A 195 0.04 10.85 48.37
CA PRO A 195 -0.47 10.52 49.69
C PRO A 195 0.20 11.42 50.73
N GLY A 196 -0.38 12.60 50.96
CA GLY A 196 0.11 13.57 51.93
C GLY A 196 -0.20 15.04 51.61
N ALA A 197 -0.70 15.35 50.40
CA ALA A 197 -1.10 16.70 50.04
C ALA A 197 -2.49 17.02 50.61
N ASP A 198 -2.52 17.62 51.80
CA ASP A 198 -3.69 18.33 52.32
C ASP A 198 -4.08 19.46 51.35
N PRO A 199 -5.28 19.44 50.71
CA PRO A 199 -5.64 20.37 49.66
C PRO A 199 -5.88 21.82 50.15
N GLY A 200 -5.52 22.14 51.39
CA GLY A 200 -5.69 23.47 52.00
C GLY A 200 -4.43 24.30 52.20
N ARG A 201 -3.22 23.84 51.84
CA ARG A 201 -1.97 24.56 52.16
C ARG A 201 -1.34 25.22 50.93
N ASP A 202 -1.50 26.53 50.85
CA ASP A 202 -0.84 27.39 49.85
C ASP A 202 0.70 27.32 50.01
N PRO A 203 1.45 26.94 48.95
CA PRO A 203 2.91 26.81 48.98
C PRO A 203 3.68 28.15 49.03
N SER A 204 3.00 29.29 49.11
CA SER A 204 3.63 30.61 49.23
C SER A 204 3.87 31.11 50.67
N MET A 205 3.53 30.32 51.69
CA MET A 205 3.79 30.67 53.09
C MET A 205 5.12 30.11 53.60
N ASP A 206 6.10 31.01 53.78
CA ASP A 206 7.34 30.73 54.51
C ASP A 206 7.03 30.30 55.96
N PRO A 207 7.47 29.11 56.43
CA PRO A 207 7.19 28.62 57.78
C PRO A 207 7.93 29.38 58.90
N SER A 208 8.72 30.41 58.60
CA SER A 208 9.49 31.17 59.60
C SER A 208 8.82 32.46 60.11
N THR A 209 7.65 32.84 59.60
CA THR A 209 6.94 34.05 60.10
C THR A 209 5.83 33.67 61.08
N GLY A 210 6.20 33.34 62.32
CA GLY A 210 5.24 33.25 63.41
C GLY A 210 4.69 34.64 63.75
N PRO A 211 3.38 34.82 64.00
CA PRO A 211 2.88 36.07 64.54
C PRO A 211 3.41 36.24 65.97
N SER A 212 4.17 37.31 66.17
CA SER A 212 4.48 37.88 67.47
C SER A 212 3.22 38.01 68.31
N ARG A 213 3.18 37.32 69.46
CA ARG A 213 2.23 37.63 70.53
C ARG A 213 2.48 39.06 71.00
N GLY A 214 1.51 39.93 70.81
CA GLY A 214 1.45 41.27 71.40
C GLY A 214 0.03 41.54 71.87
N PHE A 215 -0.15 41.48 73.19
CA PHE A 215 -1.03 42.40 73.91
C PHE A 215 -0.36 43.78 73.95
#